data_AF-A0A9D6MF66-F1
#
_entry.id   AF-A0A9D6MF66-F1
#
_cell.length_a   1.000
_cell.length_b   1.000
_cell.length_c   1.000
_cell.angle_alpha   90.00
_cell.angle_beta   90.00
_cell.angle_gamma   90.00
#
_symmetry.space_group_name_H-M   'P 1'
#
loop_
_entity.id
_entity.type
_entity.pdbx_description
1 polymer ?
#
loop_
_entity_poly.entity_id
_entity_poly.type
_entity_poly.pdbx_seq_one_letter_code
_entity_poly.pdbx_strand_id
1 'polypeptide(L)' 'MRRKRPHVASLDEVRITRHGDEAIIEYADEKVWTAHLKLGPAVQRMTDEEILDRWNECVLAQEQVAAEYARRPRCSAR' A
#
# COMPACT_ATOMS: atom_id res chain seq x y z
N MET A 1 -19.13 5.65 -1.67
CA MET A 1 -17.95 6.53 -1.49
C MET A 1 -16.70 5.78 -1.96
N ARG A 2 -15.83 6.41 -2.75
CA ARG A 2 -14.60 5.79 -3.26
C ARG A 2 -13.53 5.90 -2.17
N ARG A 3 -13.07 4.76 -1.65
CA ARG A 3 -11.93 4.74 -0.72
C ARG A 3 -10.70 5.28 -1.43
N LYS A 4 -9.95 6.14 -0.75
CA LYS A 4 -8.71 6.73 -1.25
C LYS A 4 -7.70 5.61 -1.47
N ARG A 5 -6.89 5.78 -2.52
CA ARG A 5 -5.77 4.87 -2.77
C ARG A 5 -4.80 4.96 -1.59
N PRO A 6 -4.14 3.86 -1.23
CA PRO A 6 -3.00 3.90 -0.31
C PRO A 6 -1.97 4.91 -0.85
N HIS A 7 -1.40 5.70 0.05
CA HIS A 7 -0.33 6.64 -0.24
C HIS A 7 0.86 6.30 0.65
N VAL A 8 2.04 6.79 0.27
CA VAL A 8 3.24 6.70 1.12
C VAL A 8 2.92 7.36 2.45
N ALA A 9 2.99 6.58 3.53
CA ALA A 9 2.69 7.05 4.87
C ALA A 9 3.83 6.70 5.83
N SER A 10 3.83 7.39 6.96
CA SER A 10 4.78 7.20 8.06
C SER A 10 4.24 6.19 9.06
N LEU A 11 5.10 5.59 9.88
CA LEU A 11 4.70 4.63 10.92
C LEU A 11 3.73 5.21 11.97
N ASP A 12 3.71 6.51 12.15
CA ASP A 12 2.77 7.19 13.04
C ASP A 12 1.35 7.24 12.46
N GLU A 13 1.24 7.24 11.12
CA GLU A 13 -0.02 7.37 10.39
C GLU A 13 -0.65 6.01 10.03
N VAL A 14 0.09 4.92 10.27
CA VAL A 14 -0.36 3.55 10.00
C VAL A 14 -0.16 2.64 11.20
N ARG A 15 -1.12 1.77 11.42
CA ARG A 15 -1.05 0.69 12.39
C ARG A 15 -0.67 -0.60 11.66
N ILE A 16 0.52 -1.12 11.96
CA ILE A 16 1.01 -2.36 11.38
C ILE A 16 0.74 -3.51 12.36
N THR A 17 -0.15 -4.42 11.96
CA THR A 17 -0.49 -5.61 12.71
C THR A 17 0.10 -6.84 12.00
N ARG A 18 0.91 -7.63 12.71
CA ARG A 18 1.49 -8.87 12.17
C ARG A 18 0.52 -10.01 12.42
N HIS A 19 0.03 -10.63 11.36
CA HIS A 19 -0.92 -11.74 11.43
C HIS A 19 -0.30 -13.01 10.81
N GLY A 20 0.48 -13.72 11.61
CA GLY A 20 1.18 -14.94 11.18
C GLY A 20 2.21 -14.66 10.09
N ASP A 21 1.82 -14.90 8.83
CA ASP A 21 2.63 -14.77 7.62
C ASP A 21 2.31 -13.51 6.78
N GLU A 22 1.39 -12.67 7.25
CA GLU A 22 1.02 -11.41 6.60
C GLU A 22 1.18 -10.21 7.55
N ALA A 23 1.55 -9.06 6.98
CA ALA A 23 1.48 -7.76 7.65
C ALA A 23 0.22 -7.03 7.17
N ILE A 24 -0.64 -6.68 8.11
CA ILE A 24 -1.82 -5.86 7.88
C ILE A 24 -1.43 -4.42 8.21
N ILE A 25 -1.57 -3.52 7.25
CA ILE A 25 -1.27 -2.10 7.37
C ILE A 25 -2.61 -1.36 7.34
N GLU A 26 -3.00 -0.86 8.51
CA GLU A 26 -4.25 -0.11 8.71
C GLU A 26 -3.94 1.37 8.82
N TYR A 27 -4.46 2.19 7.91
CA TYR A 27 -4.27 3.64 7.98
C TYR A 27 -5.15 4.23 9.08
N ALA A 28 -4.66 5.27 9.77
CA ALA A 28 -5.46 6.04 10.72
C ALA A 28 -6.67 6.72 10.03
N ASP A 29 -6.52 7.07 8.74
CA ASP A 29 -7.61 7.56 7.91
C ASP A 29 -8.55 6.42 7.46
N GLU A 30 -9.77 6.38 7.99
CA GLU A 30 -10.83 5.42 7.60
C GLU A 30 -11.24 5.52 6.11
N LYS A 31 -10.83 6.61 5.45
CA LYS A 31 -11.06 6.82 4.02
C LYS A 31 -10.06 6.07 3.16
N VAL A 32 -8.92 5.63 3.71
CA VAL A 32 -7.86 4.92 3.00
C VAL A 32 -8.10 3.42 3.09
N TRP A 33 -7.68 2.69 2.06
CA TRP A 33 -7.78 1.24 2.07
C TRP A 33 -6.71 0.60 2.96
N THR A 34 -7.14 -0.36 3.78
CA THR A 34 -6.27 -1.29 4.48
C THR A 34 -5.50 -2.14 3.48
N ALA A 35 -4.21 -2.34 3.75
CA ALA A 35 -3.32 -3.10 2.90
C ALA A 35 -2.87 -4.38 3.59
N HIS A 36 -2.85 -5.49 2.85
CA HIS A 36 -2.41 -6.79 3.34
C HIS A 36 -1.17 -7.19 2.56
N LEU A 37 -0.02 -7.16 3.22
CA LEU A 37 1.26 -7.48 2.63
C LEU A 37 1.70 -8.88 3.06
N LYS A 38 1.65 -9.82 2.12
CA LYS A 38 2.07 -11.20 2.36
C LYS A 38 3.59 -11.33 2.16
N LEU A 39 4.34 -11.19 3.25
CA LEU A 39 5.81 -11.36 3.27
C LEU A 39 6.24 -12.77 3.68
N GLY A 40 5.30 -13.61 4.13
CA GLY A 40 5.61 -14.93 4.66
C GLY A 40 6.27 -14.84 6.05
N PRO A 41 7.00 -15.88 6.48
CA PRO A 41 7.60 -15.93 7.81
C PRO A 41 8.69 -14.85 8.04
N ALA A 42 9.13 -14.18 6.98
CA ALA A 42 10.04 -13.04 7.06
C ALA A 42 9.41 -11.84 7.81
N VAL A 43 8.08 -11.71 7.80
CA VAL A 43 7.37 -10.61 8.50
C VAL A 43 7.65 -10.59 10.00
N GLN A 44 7.94 -11.74 10.60
CA GLN A 44 8.24 -11.84 12.03
C GLN A 44 9.65 -11.34 12.35
N ARG A 45 10.57 -11.38 11.38
CA ARG A 45 11.96 -10.96 11.53
C ARG A 45 12.18 -9.50 11.14
N MET A 46 11.30 -8.94 10.33
CA MET A 46 11.37 -7.55 9.88
C MET A 46 10.84 -6.59 10.95
N THR A 47 11.39 -5.37 10.96
CA THR A 47 10.81 -4.26 11.71
C THR A 47 9.58 -3.73 10.98
N ASP A 48 8.71 -3.07 11.73
CA ASP A 48 7.61 -2.30 11.17
C ASP A 48 8.10 -1.25 10.15
N GLU A 49 9.25 -0.60 10.41
CA GLU A 49 9.94 0.29 9.46
C GLU A 49 10.24 -0.40 8.12
N GLU A 50 10.85 -1.59 8.12
CA GLU A 50 11.18 -2.31 6.88
C GLU A 50 9.93 -2.76 6.12
N ILE A 51 8.89 -3.19 6.84
CA ILE A 51 7.62 -3.59 6.24
C ILE A 51 6.96 -2.37 5.57
N LEU A 52 7.00 -1.22 6.24
CA LEU A 52 6.43 0.02 5.73
C LEU A 52 7.22 0.57 4.54
N ASP A 53 8.55 0.55 4.59
CA ASP A 53 9.40 0.98 3.48
C ASP A 53 9.09 0.19 2.21
N ARG A 54 9.04 -1.14 2.34
CA ARG A 54 8.70 -2.04 1.25
C ARG A 54 7.28 -1.84 0.73
N TRP A 55 6.34 -1.49 1.61
CA TRP A 55 4.99 -1.10 1.23
C TRP A 55 4.98 0.22 0.46
N ASN A 56 5.70 1.23 0.95
CA ASN A 56 5.81 2.56 0.38
C ASN A 56 6.42 2.51 -1.03
N GLU A 57 7.45 1.68 -1.26
CA GLU A 57 7.99 1.43 -2.60
C GLU A 57 6.92 0.88 -3.56
N CYS A 58 6.10 -0.07 -3.10
CA CYS A 58 5.01 -0.65 -3.89
C CYS A 58 3.94 0.39 -4.20
N VAL A 59 3.58 1.24 -3.22
CA VAL A 59 2.63 2.34 -3.40
C VAL A 59 3.16 3.35 -4.42
N LEU A 60 4.42 3.76 -4.32
CA LEU A 60 5.05 4.66 -5.30
C LEU A 60 4.99 4.06 -6.71
N ALA A 61 5.32 2.78 -6.87
CA ALA A 61 5.20 2.10 -8.16
C ALA A 61 3.75 2.11 -8.67
N GLN A 62 2.77 1.85 -7.80
CA GLN A 62 1.34 1.93 -8.16
C GLN A 62 0.91 3.36 -8.54
N GLU A 63 1.44 4.39 -7.89
CA GLU A 63 1.16 5.79 -8.23
C GLU A 63 1.74 6.15 -9.59
N GLN A 64 2.96 5.70 -9.89
CA GLN A 64 3.57 5.91 -11.21
C GLN A 64 2.76 5.22 -12.32
N VAL A 65 2.36 3.97 -12.10
CA VAL A 65 1.49 3.23 -13.03
C VAL A 65 0.14 3.94 -13.17
N ALA A 66 -0.47 4.38 -12.07
CA ALA A 66 -1.73 5.10 -12.11
C ALA A 66 -1.63 6.43 -12.88
N ALA A 67 -0.54 7.17 -12.70
CA ALA A 67 -0.25 8.39 -13.45
C ALA A 67 -0.05 8.09 -14.94
N GLU A 68 0.62 7.00 -15.28
CA GLU A 68 0.77 6.54 -16.66
C GLU A 68 -0.58 6.17 -17.30
N TYR A 69 -1.43 5.40 -16.61
CA TYR A 69 -2.78 5.09 -17.08
C TYR A 69 -3.66 6.34 -17.24
N ALA A 70 -3.51 7.35 -16.37
CA ALA A 70 -4.23 8.61 -16.51
C ALA A 70 -3.78 9.41 -17.75
N ARG A 71 -2.50 9.30 -18.12
CA ARG A 71 -1.93 9.95 -19.31
C ARG A 71 -2.27 9.23 -20.61
N ARG A 72 -2.62 7.94 -20.55
CA ARG A 72 -3.04 7.19 -21.73
C ARG A 72 -4.54 7.41 -21.96
N PRO A 73 -4.94 8.25 -22.95
CA PRO A 73 -6.36 8.32 -23.29
C PRO A 73 -6.79 6.90 -23.66
N ARG A 74 -7.88 6.44 -23.05
CA ARG A 74 -8.58 5.25 -23.54
C ARG A 74 -8.92 5.54 -24.99
N CYS A 75 -8.14 5.01 -25.93
CA CYS A 75 -8.54 4.97 -27.33
C CYS A 75 -9.81 4.14 -27.37
N SER A 76 -10.92 4.86 -27.38
CA SER A 76 -12.22 4.43 -27.85
C SER A 76 -12.02 3.51 -29.05
N ALA A 77 -12.64 2.34 -28.97
CA ALA A 77 -12.86 1.44 -30.09
C ALA A 77 -13.24 2.23 -31.34
N ARG A 78 -12.66 1.83 -32.47
CA ARG A 78 -13.19 2.12 -33.79
C ARG A 78 -13.16 0.83 -34.59
#